data_AF-A0A1E2WT00-F1
#
_entry.id   AF-A0A1E2WT00-F1
#
_cell.length_a   1.000
_cell.length_b   1.000
_cell.length_c   1.000
_cell.angle_alpha   90.00
_cell.angle_beta   90.00
_cell.angle_gamma   90.00
#
_symmetry.space_group_name_H-M   'P 1'
#
loop_
_entity.id
_entity.type
_entity.pdbx_description
1 polymer ?
#
loop_
_entity_poly.entity_id
_entity_poly.type
_entity_poly.pdbx_seq_one_letter_code
_entity_poly.pdbx_strand_id
1 'polypeptide(L)'
;MNTIFKERKIVSRLFAVLLSALLMVPLLSSCGGGSQKASVPPPVDDTIGRTVSDRTTNQPEVKKGMGTGQKVAILAGAAALYYMYNQHKNAPQEGAEGKYYLSKNGRVYYRDAEHRAHWVTPPAEGIRVPESEAQKYQQFQGYNRSSTGRDLTGITASAAPAL
;
A
#
# COMPACT_ATOMS: atom_id res chain seq x y z
N MET A 1 43.97 -47.09 -27.47
CA MET A 1 42.63 -46.94 -26.87
C MET A 1 42.01 -45.68 -27.46
N ASN A 2 40.96 -45.83 -28.27
CA ASN A 2 40.32 -44.77 -29.05
C ASN A 2 38.95 -44.45 -28.43
N THR A 3 38.57 -43.17 -28.32
CA THR A 3 37.20 -42.77 -27.98
C THR A 3 36.64 -41.79 -29.02
N ILE A 4 35.73 -42.31 -29.84
CA ILE A 4 34.98 -41.61 -30.89
C ILE A 4 33.68 -41.08 -30.28
N PHE A 5 33.44 -39.77 -30.38
CA PHE A 5 32.17 -39.15 -29.98
C PHE A 5 31.06 -39.47 -31.00
N LYS A 6 29.94 -39.99 -30.50
CA LYS A 6 28.82 -40.53 -31.28
C LYS A 6 27.74 -39.45 -31.48
N GLU A 7 27.47 -39.10 -32.74
CA GLU A 7 26.29 -38.33 -33.16
C GLU A 7 24.99 -38.93 -32.60
N ARG A 8 24.09 -38.09 -32.08
CA ARG A 8 22.68 -38.45 -31.82
C ARG A 8 21.77 -37.60 -32.68
N LYS A 9 21.66 -38.02 -33.94
CA LYS A 9 20.75 -37.52 -34.98
C LYS A 9 19.39 -38.22 -34.94
N ILE A 10 18.87 -38.49 -33.75
CA ILE A 10 17.68 -39.33 -33.57
C ILE A 10 16.69 -38.62 -32.66
N VAL A 11 15.46 -38.52 -33.16
CA VAL A 11 14.23 -38.16 -32.45
C VAL A 11 13.89 -36.67 -32.33
N SER A 12 14.17 -35.94 -33.41
CA SER A 12 13.34 -34.84 -33.96
C SER A 12 11.88 -35.26 -34.29
N ARG A 13 11.32 -36.29 -33.62
CA ARG A 13 10.03 -36.93 -33.97
C ARG A 13 8.96 -36.84 -32.87
N LEU A 14 9.21 -36.10 -31.79
CA LEU A 14 8.21 -35.87 -30.73
C LEU A 14 7.42 -34.57 -30.90
N PHE A 15 7.82 -33.68 -31.81
CA PHE A 15 7.10 -32.41 -32.07
C PHE A 15 5.83 -32.55 -32.94
N ALA A 16 5.62 -33.71 -33.58
CA ALA A 16 4.54 -33.91 -34.55
C ALA A 16 3.19 -34.33 -33.94
N VAL A 17 3.08 -34.51 -32.63
CA VAL A 17 1.80 -34.85 -31.95
C VAL A 17 1.10 -33.60 -31.40
N LEU A 18 1.72 -32.42 -31.51
CA LEU A 18 1.26 -31.18 -30.85
C LEU A 18 0.20 -30.37 -31.64
N LEU A 19 -0.41 -30.90 -32.71
CA LEU A 19 -1.17 -30.07 -33.68
C LEU A 19 -2.58 -30.56 -34.09
N SER A 20 -3.16 -31.56 -33.41
CA SER A 20 -4.45 -32.16 -33.84
C SER A 20 -5.64 -31.92 -32.90
N ALA A 21 -5.53 -31.07 -31.88
CA ALA A 21 -6.62 -30.83 -30.92
C ALA A 21 -7.27 -29.43 -31.00
N LEU A 22 -7.09 -28.69 -32.10
CA LEU A 22 -7.57 -27.30 -32.24
C LEU A 22 -8.99 -27.13 -32.83
N LEU A 23 -9.75 -28.19 -33.08
CA LEU A 23 -11.02 -28.07 -33.83
C LEU A 23 -12.17 -28.94 -33.28
N MET A 24 -12.51 -28.82 -32.00
CA MET A 24 -13.85 -29.22 -31.52
C MET A 24 -14.38 -28.19 -30.53
N VAL A 25 -15.17 -27.25 -31.05
CA VAL A 25 -16.02 -26.32 -30.28
C VAL A 25 -17.33 -27.03 -29.95
N PRO A 26 -17.75 -27.09 -28.68
CA PRO A 26 -19.16 -27.18 -28.34
C PRO A 26 -19.66 -25.80 -27.90
N LEU A 27 -20.63 -25.30 -28.64
CA LEU A 27 -21.46 -24.17 -28.27
C LEU A 27 -22.32 -24.55 -27.05
N LEU A 28 -22.29 -23.67 -26.04
CA LEU A 28 -23.33 -23.41 -25.03
C LEU A 28 -23.75 -24.56 -24.09
N SER A 29 -23.39 -24.44 -22.81
CA SER A 29 -24.28 -24.80 -21.69
C SER A 29 -24.05 -23.88 -20.50
N SER A 30 -25.06 -23.04 -20.29
CA SER A 30 -25.35 -22.27 -19.09
C SER A 30 -25.73 -23.23 -17.95
N CYS A 31 -25.08 -23.12 -16.79
CA CYS A 31 -25.74 -23.21 -15.48
C CYS A 31 -24.74 -22.83 -14.37
N GLY A 32 -25.25 -22.17 -13.34
CA GLY A 32 -24.49 -21.44 -12.32
C GLY A 32 -23.51 -22.29 -11.50
N GLY A 33 -22.38 -21.66 -11.17
CA GLY A 33 -21.43 -22.16 -10.20
C GLY A 33 -20.78 -20.95 -9.53
N GLY A 34 -21.25 -20.65 -8.32
CA GLY A 34 -21.02 -19.40 -7.61
C GLY A 34 -19.58 -18.91 -7.67
N SER A 35 -19.43 -17.61 -7.98
CA SER A 35 -18.26 -16.87 -7.59
C SER A 35 -18.09 -17.06 -6.09
N GLN A 36 -17.12 -17.89 -5.70
CA GLN A 36 -16.51 -17.81 -4.39
C GLN A 36 -15.89 -16.41 -4.31
N LYS A 37 -16.70 -15.43 -3.90
CA LYS A 37 -16.20 -14.35 -3.07
C LYS A 37 -15.51 -15.07 -1.92
N ALA A 38 -14.19 -15.19 -1.99
CA ALA A 38 -13.39 -15.27 -0.80
C ALA A 38 -14.00 -14.22 0.14
N SER A 39 -14.55 -14.67 1.27
CA SER A 39 -15.07 -13.79 2.29
C SER A 39 -13.88 -13.07 2.89
N VAL A 40 -13.32 -12.11 2.14
CA VAL A 40 -12.40 -11.14 2.68
C VAL A 40 -13.22 -10.46 3.77
N PRO A 41 -12.82 -10.61 5.05
CA PRO A 41 -13.58 -10.05 6.14
C PRO A 41 -13.76 -8.55 5.88
N PRO A 42 -14.93 -8.00 6.23
CA PRO A 42 -15.17 -6.58 6.04
C PRO A 42 -14.03 -5.77 6.69
N PRO A 43 -13.52 -4.71 6.04
CA PRO A 43 -12.53 -3.84 6.64
C PRO A 43 -13.02 -3.36 8.00
N VAL A 44 -12.16 -3.47 9.01
CA VAL A 44 -12.50 -2.98 10.35
C VAL A 44 -12.28 -1.47 10.34
N ASP A 45 -13.34 -0.72 10.61
CA ASP A 45 -13.30 0.73 10.73
C ASP A 45 -13.01 1.10 12.19
N ASP A 46 -11.73 1.24 12.52
CA ASP A 46 -11.28 1.66 13.85
C ASP A 46 -11.56 3.16 14.12
N THR A 47 -12.16 3.88 13.16
CA THR A 47 -12.58 5.28 13.29
C THR A 47 -13.76 5.45 14.27
N ILE A 48 -14.55 4.40 14.50
CA ILE A 48 -15.68 4.38 15.44
C ILE A 48 -15.34 3.48 16.64
N GLY A 49 -14.46 3.98 17.50
CA GLY A 49 -14.32 3.46 18.86
C GLY A 49 -13.13 2.56 19.11
N ARG A 50 -12.01 3.15 19.50
CA ARG A 50 -11.26 2.78 20.70
C ARG A 50 -10.15 3.79 20.94
N THR A 51 -10.33 4.65 21.93
CA THR A 51 -9.24 5.43 22.54
C THR A 51 -8.31 4.45 23.27
N VAL A 52 -7.36 3.84 22.58
CA VAL A 52 -6.20 3.22 23.26
C VAL A 52 -5.20 4.35 23.50
N SER A 53 -5.31 4.98 24.65
CA SER A 53 -4.19 5.75 25.20
C SER A 53 -3.12 4.75 25.65
N ASP A 54 -2.25 4.33 24.73
CA ASP A 54 -0.95 3.82 25.13
C ASP A 54 0.01 4.99 25.29
N ARG A 55 0.45 5.15 26.54
CA ARG A 55 1.33 6.20 27.02
C ARG A 55 2.76 5.94 26.56
N THR A 56 3.45 7.04 26.27
CA THR A 56 4.91 7.24 26.36
C THR A 56 5.67 7.23 25.05
N THR A 57 5.71 8.38 24.39
CA THR A 57 6.97 8.91 23.86
C THR A 57 7.07 10.38 24.27
N ASN A 58 8.16 10.73 24.96
CA ASN A 58 8.52 12.10 25.31
C ASN A 58 8.58 12.95 24.04
N GLN A 59 7.50 13.67 23.72
CA GLN A 59 7.55 14.71 22.70
C GLN A 59 8.07 15.98 23.36
N PRO A 60 9.24 16.52 22.97
CA PRO A 60 9.68 17.80 23.50
C PRO A 60 8.70 18.89 23.02
N GLU A 61 7.95 19.43 23.97
CA GLU A 61 7.13 20.61 23.79
C GLU A 61 8.06 21.83 23.64
N VAL A 62 8.60 22.01 22.44
CA VAL A 62 9.46 23.16 22.14
C VAL A 62 8.59 24.41 22.13
N LYS A 63 8.72 25.16 23.23
CA LYS A 63 8.10 26.45 23.47
C LYS A 63 8.35 27.38 22.29
N LYS A 64 7.29 28.06 21.87
CA LYS A 64 7.24 29.12 20.86
C LYS A 64 8.11 30.30 21.29
N GLY A 65 9.42 30.21 21.00
CA GLY A 65 10.40 31.27 21.18
C GLY A 65 11.13 31.51 19.86
N MET A 66 11.31 32.78 19.49
CA MET A 66 12.05 33.24 18.31
C MET A 66 13.54 32.84 18.37
N GLY A 67 13.85 31.57 18.19
CA GLY A 67 15.19 31.11 17.84
C GLY A 67 15.29 30.97 16.33
N THR A 68 16.51 30.96 15.80
CA THR A 68 16.89 30.33 14.52
C THR A 68 16.65 28.80 14.55
N GLY A 69 15.59 28.38 15.22
CA GLY A 69 15.18 27.02 15.49
C GLY A 69 14.46 26.47 14.28
N GLN A 70 14.78 25.21 13.99
CA GLN A 70 14.25 24.43 12.90
C GLN A 70 12.75 24.67 12.73
N LYS A 71 12.37 25.25 11.59
CA LYS A 71 10.96 25.48 11.27
C LYS A 71 10.26 24.12 11.18
N VAL A 72 9.16 23.98 11.90
CA VAL A 72 8.33 22.78 11.95
C VAL A 72 6.97 23.12 11.37
N ALA A 73 6.48 22.28 10.47
CA ALA A 73 5.12 22.33 9.96
C ALA A 73 4.25 21.30 10.67
N ILE A 74 2.94 21.55 10.70
CA ILE A 74 1.96 20.63 11.28
C ILE A 74 1.19 19.97 10.13
N LEU A 75 1.27 18.66 10.00
CA LEU A 75 0.50 17.90 9.02
C LEU A 75 -0.74 17.31 9.70
N ALA A 76 -1.92 17.66 9.24
CA ALA A 76 -3.20 17.08 9.66
C ALA A 76 -3.91 16.43 8.45
N GLY A 77 -5.03 15.76 8.68
CA GLY A 77 -5.92 15.26 7.61
C GLY A 77 -5.20 14.46 6.52
N ALA A 78 -5.40 14.83 5.25
CA ALA A 78 -4.81 14.16 4.09
C ALA A 78 -3.28 14.24 4.07
N ALA A 79 -2.71 15.38 4.46
CA ALA A 79 -1.25 15.55 4.54
C ALA A 79 -0.64 14.60 5.59
N ALA A 80 -1.28 14.44 6.76
CA ALA A 80 -0.84 13.49 7.78
C ALA A 80 -0.95 12.05 7.30
N LEU A 81 -2.06 11.68 6.66
CA LEU A 81 -2.26 10.34 6.10
C LEU A 81 -1.18 9.99 5.07
N TYR A 82 -0.90 10.90 4.14
CA TYR A 82 0.12 10.68 3.12
C TYR A 82 1.54 10.66 3.69
N TYR A 83 1.76 11.40 4.79
CA TYR A 83 2.98 11.29 5.57
C TYR A 83 3.16 9.89 6.15
N MET A 84 2.16 9.41 6.89
CA MET A 84 2.19 8.07 7.50
C MET A 84 2.35 6.97 6.45
N TYR A 85 1.64 7.06 5.32
CA TYR A 85 1.80 6.15 4.19
C TYR A 85 3.25 6.13 3.68
N ASN A 86 3.87 7.30 3.46
CA ASN A 86 5.23 7.36 2.95
C ASN A 86 6.28 6.79 3.92
N GLN A 87 6.04 6.87 5.23
CA GLN A 87 6.91 6.25 6.24
C GLN A 87 6.81 4.72 6.22
N HIS A 88 5.61 4.18 5.96
CA HIS A 88 5.32 2.75 6.12
C HIS A 88 5.20 1.97 4.79
N LYS A 89 5.18 2.63 3.62
CA LYS A 89 4.99 1.96 2.32
C LYS A 89 6.03 0.88 1.99
N ASN A 90 7.22 0.98 2.57
CA ASN A 90 8.34 0.05 2.36
C ASN A 90 8.64 -0.82 3.58
N ALA A 91 7.78 -0.82 4.60
CA ALA A 91 7.97 -1.67 5.76
C ALA A 91 7.93 -3.16 5.36
N PRO A 92 8.81 -4.01 5.92
CA PRO A 92 8.91 -5.43 5.55
C PRO A 92 7.82 -6.31 6.19
N GLN A 93 7.20 -5.83 7.27
CA GLN A 93 6.22 -6.59 8.06
C GLN A 93 4.79 -6.13 7.82
N GLU A 94 3.83 -6.98 8.15
CA GLU A 94 2.40 -6.63 8.25
C GLU A 94 2.08 -6.15 9.68
N GLY A 95 0.94 -5.48 9.87
CA GLY A 95 0.47 -4.92 11.15
C GLY A 95 0.41 -3.40 11.19
N ALA A 96 0.06 -2.86 12.35
CA ALA A 96 -0.14 -1.42 12.58
C ALA A 96 1.13 -0.59 12.37
N GLU A 97 2.31 -1.17 12.57
CA GLU A 97 3.63 -0.59 12.26
C GLU A 97 4.25 -1.19 10.99
N GLY A 98 3.46 -1.97 10.27
CA GLY A 98 3.86 -2.66 9.07
C GLY A 98 3.60 -1.84 7.81
N LYS A 99 3.38 -2.53 6.69
CA LYS A 99 3.21 -1.92 5.39
C LYS A 99 1.87 -1.22 5.25
N TYR A 100 1.92 0.06 4.85
CA TYR A 100 0.72 0.85 4.56
C TYR A 100 0.43 0.89 3.07
N TYR A 101 -0.86 0.92 2.75
CA TYR A 101 -1.40 0.92 1.40
C TYR A 101 -2.33 2.13 1.22
N LEU A 102 -2.32 2.68 0.02
CA LEU A 102 -3.20 3.76 -0.38
C LEU A 102 -4.34 3.21 -1.23
N SER A 103 -5.57 3.40 -0.76
CA SER A 103 -6.77 3.02 -1.49
C SER A 103 -7.10 4.04 -2.58
N LYS A 104 -7.83 3.62 -3.61
CA LYS A 104 -8.24 4.47 -4.75
C LYS A 104 -9.08 5.69 -4.33
N ASN A 105 -9.79 5.57 -3.20
CA ASN A 105 -10.60 6.63 -2.61
C ASN A 105 -9.81 7.57 -1.68
N GLY A 106 -8.48 7.51 -1.67
CA GLY A 106 -7.64 8.40 -0.86
C GLY A 106 -7.58 8.06 0.63
N ARG A 107 -8.05 6.88 1.05
CA ARG A 107 -7.86 6.38 2.42
C ARG A 107 -6.58 5.54 2.52
N VAL A 108 -5.90 5.62 3.65
CA VAL A 108 -4.73 4.76 3.94
C VAL A 108 -5.17 3.61 4.83
N TYR A 109 -4.69 2.41 4.55
CA TYR A 109 -4.95 1.22 5.36
C TYR A 109 -3.69 0.37 5.52
N TYR A 110 -3.64 -0.44 6.56
CA TYR A 110 -2.65 -1.51 6.71
C TYR A 110 -3.36 -2.88 6.75
N ARG A 111 -2.58 -3.95 6.65
CA ARG A 111 -3.08 -5.32 6.85
C ARG A 111 -2.50 -5.88 8.13
N ASP A 112 -3.32 -6.52 8.95
CA ASP A 112 -2.83 -7.26 10.13
C ASP A 112 -2.31 -8.66 9.76
N ALA A 113 -1.89 -9.44 10.75
CA ALA A 113 -1.37 -10.79 10.54
C ALA A 113 -2.43 -11.76 9.95
N GLU A 114 -3.72 -11.46 10.11
CA GLU A 114 -4.84 -12.18 9.51
C GLU A 114 -5.23 -11.61 8.13
N HIS A 115 -4.40 -10.73 7.56
CA HIS A 115 -4.60 -10.03 6.29
C HIS A 115 -5.88 -9.15 6.21
N ARG A 116 -6.46 -8.79 7.36
CA ARG A 116 -7.63 -7.90 7.45
C ARG A 116 -7.19 -6.46 7.23
N ALA A 117 -7.99 -5.70 6.50
CA ALA A 117 -7.69 -4.29 6.23
C ALA A 117 -8.16 -3.41 7.40
N HIS A 118 -7.23 -2.61 7.93
CA HIS A 118 -7.49 -1.63 8.99
C HIS A 118 -7.25 -0.22 8.47
N TRP A 119 -8.24 0.65 8.60
CA TRP A 119 -8.11 2.04 8.19
C TRP A 119 -7.22 2.83 9.15
N VAL A 120 -6.24 3.53 8.59
CA VAL A 120 -5.38 4.43 9.35
C VAL A 120 -6.15 5.71 9.63
N THR A 121 -6.18 6.11 10.90
CA THR A 121 -6.75 7.39 11.33
C THR A 121 -5.59 8.33 11.71
N PRO A 122 -5.49 9.52 11.10
CA PRO A 122 -4.44 10.47 11.45
C PRO A 122 -4.73 11.12 12.82
N PRO A 123 -3.70 11.49 13.60
CA PRO A 123 -3.89 12.21 14.85
C PRO A 123 -4.58 13.57 14.62
N ALA A 124 -5.56 13.91 15.45
CA ALA A 124 -6.38 15.11 15.29
C ALA A 124 -5.56 16.40 15.54
N GLU A 125 -4.60 16.33 16.44
CA GLU A 125 -3.65 17.39 16.75
C GLU A 125 -2.68 17.69 15.60
N GLY A 126 -2.49 16.71 14.70
CA GLY A 126 -1.55 16.71 13.59
C GLY A 126 -0.13 16.28 13.98
N ILE A 127 0.64 15.86 12.99
CA ILE A 127 2.03 15.40 13.12
C ILE A 127 2.97 16.59 12.91
N ARG A 128 3.88 16.81 13.85
CA ARG A 128 4.93 17.84 13.73
C ARG A 128 6.08 17.29 12.90
N VAL A 129 6.32 17.89 11.73
CA VAL A 129 7.34 17.46 10.78
C VAL A 129 8.25 18.64 10.44
N PRO A 130 9.58 18.47 10.34
CA PRO A 130 10.47 19.54 9.87
C PRO A 130 10.00 20.11 8.53
N GLU A 131 10.08 21.43 8.37
CA GLU A 131 9.54 22.11 7.18
C GLU A 131 10.13 21.55 5.88
N SER A 132 11.44 21.25 5.85
CA SER A 132 12.11 20.65 4.70
C SER A 132 11.48 19.34 4.24
N GLU A 133 11.01 18.52 5.19
CA GLU A 133 10.29 17.30 4.86
C GLU A 133 8.81 17.59 4.57
N ALA A 134 8.21 18.53 5.28
CA ALA A 134 6.79 18.85 5.16
C ALA A 134 6.42 19.50 3.81
N GLN A 135 7.35 20.21 3.17
CA GLN A 135 7.15 20.88 1.88
C GLN A 135 6.59 19.95 0.79
N LYS A 136 6.96 18.66 0.79
CA LYS A 136 6.41 17.68 -0.18
C LYS A 136 4.90 17.47 -0.05
N TYR A 137 4.32 17.87 1.09
CA TYR A 137 2.89 17.75 1.39
C TYR A 137 2.10 19.05 1.28
N GLN A 138 2.73 20.17 0.87
CA GLN A 138 2.09 21.50 0.89
C GLN A 138 0.79 21.61 0.08
N GLN A 139 0.64 20.76 -0.95
CA GLN A 139 -0.54 20.74 -1.81
C GLN A 139 -1.75 20.02 -1.19
N PHE A 140 -1.52 19.23 -0.13
CA PHE A 140 -2.57 18.40 0.46
C PHE A 140 -3.32 19.14 1.56
N GLN A 141 -4.61 18.80 1.68
CA GLN A 141 -5.42 19.25 2.79
C GLN A 141 -4.77 18.87 4.13
N GLY A 142 -4.71 19.82 5.06
CA GLY A 142 -4.17 19.65 6.40
C GLY A 142 -2.70 20.04 6.55
N TYR A 143 -2.01 20.48 5.49
CA TYR A 143 -0.72 21.15 5.64
C TYR A 143 -0.87 22.44 6.45
N ASN A 144 -0.14 22.56 7.56
CA ASN A 144 -0.30 23.61 8.57
C ASN A 144 -1.75 23.82 9.03
N ARG A 145 -2.51 22.72 9.16
CA ARG A 145 -3.95 22.72 9.50
C ARG A 145 -4.83 23.46 8.49
N SER A 146 -4.35 23.66 7.26
CA SER A 146 -5.17 24.21 6.20
C SER A 146 -6.36 23.29 5.90
N SER A 147 -7.56 23.86 5.84
CA SER A 147 -8.76 23.14 5.37
C SER A 147 -8.82 23.05 3.84
N THR A 148 -7.97 23.79 3.14
CA THR A 148 -7.86 23.81 1.67
C THR A 148 -6.72 22.92 1.19
N GLY A 149 -6.79 22.49 -0.07
CA GLY A 149 -5.81 21.60 -0.71
C GLY A 149 -6.49 20.39 -1.35
N ARG A 150 -5.70 19.55 -2.01
CA ARG A 150 -6.22 18.29 -2.57
C ARG A 150 -6.25 17.19 -1.50
N ASP A 151 -7.19 16.27 -1.64
CA ASP A 151 -7.19 15.02 -0.89
C ASP A 151 -6.24 13.99 -1.54
N LEU A 152 -6.28 12.75 -1.04
CA LEU A 152 -5.49 11.66 -1.62
C LEU A 152 -6.24 10.88 -2.71
N THR A 153 -7.41 11.36 -3.13
CA THR A 153 -8.22 10.70 -4.15
C THR A 153 -7.48 10.71 -5.48
N GLY A 154 -7.47 9.56 -6.16
CA GLY A 154 -6.78 9.41 -7.46
C GLY A 154 -5.25 9.42 -7.37
N ILE A 155 -4.66 9.49 -6.17
CA ILE A 155 -3.24 9.20 -5.99
C ILE A 155 -3.11 7.68 -6.01
N THR A 156 -2.65 7.13 -7.12
CA THR A 156 -2.23 5.73 -7.14
C THR A 156 -0.89 5.64 -6.42
N ALA A 157 -0.75 4.65 -5.54
CA ALA A 157 0.56 4.19 -5.13
C ALA A 157 1.30 3.83 -6.41
N SER A 158 2.22 4.70 -6.86
CA SER A 158 3.12 4.36 -7.94
C SER A 158 3.80 3.07 -7.51
N ALA A 159 3.44 1.97 -8.16
CA ALA A 159 4.12 0.70 -7.98
C ALA A 159 5.60 1.00 -8.20
N ALA A 160 6.43 0.66 -7.22
CA ALA A 160 7.88 0.78 -7.36
C ALA A 160 8.28 0.26 -8.75
N PRO A 161 9.14 0.97 -9.51
CA PRO A 161 9.56 0.49 -10.82
C PRO A 161 10.11 -0.92 -10.63
N ALA A 162 9.51 -1.88 -11.34
CA ALA A 162 10.10 -3.20 -11.47
C ALA A 162 11.50 -2.99 -12.07
N LEU A 163 12.53 -3.45 -11.35
CA LEU A 163 13.90 -3.53 -11.83
C LEU A 163 14.01 -4.60 -12.91
#